data_AF-A0A9P6P185-F1
#
_entry.id   AF-A0A9P6P185-F1
#
_cell.length_a   1.000
_cell.length_b   1.000
_cell.length_c   1.000
_cell.angle_alpha   90.00
_cell.angle_beta   90.00
_cell.angle_gamma   90.00
#
_symmetry.space_group_name_H-M   'P 1'
#
loop_
_entity.id
_entity.type
_entity.pdbx_description
1 polymer ?
#
loop_
_entity_poly.entity_id
_entity_poly.type
_entity_poly.pdbx_seq_one_letter_code
_entity_poly.pdbx_strand_id
1 'polypeptide(L)'
;MQLSWRDILCSLWLCAITIQAYPVQPLPDNSQYVINEPEFDVDTVRFAQLLSTHLLFDHLETAFTLLSKKISLHFQEAIQVNVRSLESVESGSSSVDVEILKGQLKGAVGSYIEDKLPAMWNEHASALDKSSLQGFIEYTVHRVCPAGDPLEEDEDEPLYDMIDKPATVSSSCLETNSPAFFASLKRYIGRHIRHTLSDMMYDDLPVLFDTTRNQVYGILAHFNHYVQISSRDVELTLTLGEMDHTWLASPAQLNEILATVAHLSNEDTDGSQTDPVQSIRHFATLARSTL
;
A
#
# COMPACT_ATOMS: atom_id res chain seq x y z
N MET A 1 -33.87 13.25 -2.81
CA MET A 1 -32.91 13.94 -3.70
C MET A 1 -31.82 12.94 -4.05
N GLN A 2 -31.83 12.41 -5.27
CA GLN A 2 -30.79 11.52 -5.78
C GLN A 2 -29.71 12.39 -6.41
N LEU A 3 -28.52 12.44 -5.79
CA LEU A 3 -27.34 13.03 -6.40
C LEU A 3 -26.89 12.12 -7.54
N SER A 4 -26.65 12.69 -8.72
CA SER A 4 -26.24 11.91 -9.89
C SER A 4 -24.75 11.60 -9.78
N TRP A 5 -24.33 10.47 -10.34
CA TRP A 5 -22.91 10.08 -10.39
C TRP A 5 -22.00 11.14 -11.06
N ARG A 6 -22.58 12.04 -11.88
CA ARG A 6 -21.86 13.17 -12.47
C ARG A 6 -21.53 14.25 -11.44
N ASP A 7 -22.34 14.40 -10.39
CA ASP A 7 -22.10 15.38 -9.32
C ASP A 7 -20.96 14.93 -8.40
N ILE A 8 -20.85 13.62 -8.14
CA ILE A 8 -19.76 13.01 -7.37
C ILE A 8 -18.42 13.11 -8.13
N LEU A 9 -18.43 12.85 -9.44
CA LEU A 9 -17.23 12.98 -10.28
C LEU A 9 -16.79 14.45 -10.43
N CYS A 10 -17.73 15.41 -10.52
CA CYS A 10 -17.39 16.83 -10.52
C CYS A 10 -16.78 17.30 -9.19
N SER A 11 -17.25 16.81 -8.04
CA SER A 11 -16.67 17.16 -6.74
C SER A 11 -15.27 16.57 -6.55
N LEU A 12 -15.03 15.33 -6.98
CA LEU A 12 -13.70 14.72 -6.92
C LEU A 12 -12.70 15.38 -7.89
N TRP A 13 -13.16 15.83 -9.06
CA TRP A 13 -12.33 16.56 -10.02
C TRP A 13 -12.01 17.99 -9.55
N LEU A 14 -12.92 18.65 -8.82
CA LEU A 14 -12.67 19.96 -8.22
C LEU A 14 -11.75 19.91 -6.99
N CYS A 15 -11.74 18.81 -6.23
CA CYS A 15 -10.74 18.59 -5.18
C CYS A 15 -9.33 18.32 -5.74
N ALA A 16 -9.21 17.69 -6.91
CA ALA A 16 -7.91 17.43 -7.55
C ALA A 16 -7.26 18.70 -8.16
N ILE A 17 -8.04 19.74 -8.47
CA ILE A 17 -7.54 20.95 -9.16
C ILE A 17 -7.17 22.09 -8.19
N THR A 18 -7.42 21.95 -6.88
CA THR A 18 -7.06 22.97 -5.88
C THR A 18 -5.70 22.75 -5.20
N ILE A 19 -4.96 21.69 -5.55
CA ILE A 19 -3.52 21.63 -5.28
C ILE A 19 -2.82 22.47 -6.35
N GLN A 20 -2.95 23.80 -6.25
CA GLN A 20 -2.01 24.70 -6.92
C GLN A 20 -0.66 24.48 -6.26
N ALA A 21 0.23 23.77 -6.95
CA ALA A 21 1.65 23.79 -6.66
C ALA A 21 2.10 25.26 -6.73
N TYR A 22 2.39 25.85 -5.58
CA TYR A 22 3.06 27.14 -5.53
C TYR A 22 4.41 26.97 -6.23
N PRO A 23 4.78 27.85 -7.19
CA PRO A 23 6.13 27.84 -7.74
C PRO A 23 7.09 28.11 -6.58
N VAL A 24 7.84 27.09 -6.17
CA VAL A 24 8.95 27.22 -5.23
C VAL A 24 9.95 28.14 -5.91
N GLN A 25 10.11 29.35 -5.37
CA GLN A 25 11.21 30.22 -5.79
C GLN A 25 12.51 29.49 -5.49
N PRO A 26 13.49 29.45 -6.42
CA PRO A 26 14.78 28.85 -6.14
C PRO A 26 15.38 29.57 -4.93
N LEU A 27 15.56 28.82 -3.84
CA LEU A 27 16.26 29.30 -2.66
C LEU A 27 17.67 29.75 -3.10
N PRO A 28 18.17 30.88 -2.57
CA PRO A 28 19.53 31.31 -2.86
C PRO A 28 20.50 30.19 -2.46
N ASP A 29 21.47 29.94 -3.34
CA ASP A 29 22.56 28.99 -3.19
C ASP A 29 23.38 29.30 -1.93
N ASN A 30 22.88 28.83 -0.79
CA ASN A 30 23.55 28.89 0.49
C ASN A 30 24.49 27.71 0.56
N SER A 31 25.69 27.92 0.02
CA SER A 31 26.90 27.25 0.50
C SER A 31 26.85 27.04 2.02
N GLN A 32 26.58 25.79 2.41
CA GLN A 32 27.13 25.09 3.58
C GLN A 32 27.29 25.91 4.87
N TYR A 33 26.22 26.54 5.35
CA TYR A 33 26.09 26.77 6.79
C TYR A 33 25.42 25.53 7.37
N VAL A 34 26.22 24.61 7.91
CA VAL A 34 25.72 23.61 8.86
C VAL A 34 25.29 24.40 10.09
N ILE A 35 24.06 24.90 10.08
CA ILE A 35 23.42 25.39 11.29
C ILE A 35 23.27 24.14 12.14
N ASN A 36 24.15 23.98 13.11
CA ASN A 36 23.97 23.00 14.18
C ASN A 36 22.67 23.41 14.89
N GLU A 37 21.54 22.82 14.49
CA GLU A 37 20.32 23.01 15.24
C GLU A 37 20.57 22.56 16.68
N PRO A 38 20.14 23.35 17.67
CA PRO A 38 20.34 22.99 19.06
C PRO A 38 19.65 21.65 19.32
N GLU A 39 20.32 20.76 20.06
CA GLU A 39 19.75 19.51 20.53
C GLU A 39 18.40 19.77 21.22
N PHE A 40 17.40 18.94 20.93
CA PHE A 40 16.06 19.08 21.48
C PHE A 40 15.46 17.72 21.80
N ASP A 41 14.51 17.73 22.72
CA ASP A 41 13.76 16.54 23.10
C ASP A 41 12.64 16.26 22.08
N VAL A 42 12.53 14.99 21.71
CA VAL A 42 11.53 14.46 20.78
C VAL A 42 10.51 13.67 21.58
N ASP A 43 9.24 14.04 21.44
CA ASP A 43 8.12 13.24 21.94
C ASP A 43 8.02 11.95 21.11
N THR A 44 8.32 10.81 21.72
CA THR A 44 8.38 9.53 21.01
C THR A 44 7.03 9.05 20.52
N VAL A 45 5.94 9.35 21.24
CA VAL A 45 4.57 8.98 20.85
C VAL A 45 4.18 9.77 19.61
N ARG A 46 4.41 11.10 19.63
CA ARG A 46 4.14 11.96 18.48
C ARG A 46 5.02 11.60 17.28
N PHE A 47 6.30 11.32 17.50
CA PHE A 47 7.21 10.86 16.46
C PHE A 47 6.72 9.57 15.82
N ALA A 48 6.35 8.58 16.64
CA ALA A 48 5.87 7.29 16.16
C ALA A 48 4.57 7.42 15.38
N GLN A 49 3.63 8.25 15.86
CA GLN A 49 2.38 8.54 15.15
C GLN A 49 2.62 9.17 13.77
N LEU A 50 3.51 10.18 13.69
CA LEU A 50 3.83 10.86 12.44
C LEU A 50 4.47 9.88 11.45
N LEU A 51 5.49 9.17 11.89
CA LEU A 51 6.21 8.22 11.05
C LEU A 51 5.31 7.04 10.63
N SER A 52 4.54 6.45 11.54
CA SER A 52 3.62 5.35 11.19
C SER A 52 2.58 5.79 10.15
N THR A 53 2.10 7.03 10.26
CA THR A 53 1.14 7.61 9.31
C THR A 53 1.77 7.76 7.92
N HIS A 54 2.97 8.33 7.86
CA HIS A 54 3.73 8.43 6.59
C HIS A 54 3.99 7.06 5.96
N LEU A 55 4.47 6.09 6.74
CA LEU A 55 4.72 4.72 6.26
C LEU A 55 3.46 4.06 5.72
N LEU A 56 2.33 4.24 6.39
CA LEU A 56 1.07 3.61 6.01
C LEU A 56 0.54 4.17 4.68
N PHE A 57 0.42 5.49 4.59
CA PHE A 57 -0.26 6.14 3.46
C PHE A 57 0.66 6.29 2.24
N ASP A 58 1.92 6.67 2.44
CA ASP A 58 2.78 7.00 1.30
C ASP A 58 3.43 5.74 0.72
N HIS A 59 3.75 4.76 1.58
CA HIS A 59 4.51 3.57 1.18
C HIS A 59 3.66 2.29 1.11
N LEU A 60 2.97 1.92 2.19
CA LEU A 60 2.24 0.65 2.26
C LEU A 60 0.99 0.65 1.38
N GLU A 61 0.18 1.70 1.39
CA GLU A 61 -1.01 1.79 0.54
C GLU A 61 -0.65 1.82 -0.96
N THR A 62 0.41 2.53 -1.31
CA THR A 62 0.96 2.55 -2.68
C THR A 62 1.40 1.15 -3.11
N ALA A 63 2.20 0.46 -2.28
CA ALA A 63 2.65 -0.89 -2.58
C ALA A 63 1.49 -1.88 -2.71
N PHE A 64 0.49 -1.78 -1.82
CA PHE A 64 -0.72 -2.59 -1.88
C PHE A 64 -1.56 -2.32 -3.14
N THR A 65 -1.67 -1.05 -3.55
CA THR A 65 -2.38 -0.67 -4.79
C THR A 65 -1.70 -1.26 -6.02
N LEU A 66 -0.37 -1.20 -6.10
CA LEU A 66 0.40 -1.79 -7.19
C LEU A 66 0.24 -3.31 -7.24
N LEU A 67 0.33 -3.96 -6.07
CA LEU A 67 0.09 -5.38 -5.94
C LEU A 67 -1.33 -5.76 -6.40
N SER A 68 -2.34 -5.02 -5.95
CA SER A 68 -3.75 -5.30 -6.28
C SER A 68 -3.99 -5.26 -7.79
N LYS A 69 -3.41 -4.27 -8.47
CA LYS A 69 -3.44 -4.17 -9.94
C LYS A 69 -2.77 -5.36 -10.61
N LYS A 70 -1.63 -5.82 -10.10
CA LYS A 70 -0.95 -7.00 -10.65
C LYS A 70 -1.78 -8.27 -10.47
N ILE A 71 -2.34 -8.49 -9.28
CA ILE A 71 -3.23 -9.64 -9.01
C ILE A 71 -4.44 -9.60 -9.95
N SER A 72 -5.09 -8.44 -10.04
CA SER A 72 -6.21 -8.20 -10.95
C SER A 72 -5.86 -8.54 -12.40
N LEU A 73 -4.71 -8.06 -12.90
CA LEU A 73 -4.25 -8.36 -14.25
C LEU A 73 -4.03 -9.86 -14.46
N HIS A 74 -3.38 -10.54 -13.51
CA HIS A 74 -3.15 -11.99 -13.60
C HIS A 74 -4.46 -12.77 -13.64
N PHE A 75 -5.47 -12.39 -12.85
CA PHE A 75 -6.80 -13.03 -12.90
C PHE A 75 -7.48 -12.81 -14.25
N GLN A 76 -7.39 -11.59 -14.79
CA GLN A 76 -7.93 -11.26 -16.11
C GLN A 76 -7.25 -12.03 -17.25
N GLU A 77 -5.97 -12.37 -17.11
CA GLU A 77 -5.22 -13.15 -18.08
C GLU A 77 -5.50 -14.66 -17.97
N ALA A 78 -5.73 -15.15 -16.76
CA ALA A 78 -6.05 -16.55 -16.51
C ALA A 78 -7.50 -16.91 -16.85
N ILE A 79 -8.45 -15.98 -16.68
CA ILE A 79 -9.87 -16.18 -16.99
C ILE A 79 -10.18 -15.66 -18.40
N GLN A 80 -9.99 -16.52 -19.41
CA GLN A 80 -10.19 -16.12 -20.81
C GLN A 80 -11.52 -16.61 -21.37
N VAL A 81 -12.27 -15.69 -21.96
CA VAL A 81 -13.47 -16.02 -22.74
C VAL A 81 -13.07 -16.19 -24.19
N ASN A 82 -13.40 -17.36 -24.74
CA ASN A 82 -13.18 -17.73 -26.12
C ASN A 82 -14.50 -17.99 -26.83
N VAL A 83 -14.53 -17.71 -28.13
CA VAL A 83 -15.74 -17.80 -28.94
C VAL A 83 -15.56 -18.91 -29.95
N ARG A 84 -16.50 -19.84 -29.95
CA ARG A 84 -16.56 -20.92 -30.90
C ARG A 84 -17.70 -20.62 -31.89
N SER A 85 -17.34 -20.34 -33.14
CA SER A 85 -18.31 -20.26 -34.23
C SER A 85 -18.73 -21.68 -34.61
N LEU A 86 -20.03 -21.94 -34.63
CA LEU A 86 -20.58 -23.25 -34.99
C LEU A 86 -20.72 -23.43 -36.51
N GLU A 87 -20.76 -22.32 -37.27
CA GLU A 87 -20.74 -22.34 -38.75
C GLU A 87 -19.69 -21.36 -39.31
N SER A 88 -19.05 -21.73 -40.42
CA SER A 88 -17.94 -21.01 -41.05
C SER A 88 -18.39 -19.81 -41.89
N VAL A 89 -19.30 -18.99 -41.36
CA VAL A 89 -19.85 -17.85 -42.09
C VAL A 89 -19.13 -16.58 -41.65
N GLU A 90 -18.40 -15.98 -42.59
CA GLU A 90 -17.79 -14.66 -42.49
C GLU A 90 -18.84 -13.60 -42.16
N SER A 91 -19.07 -13.34 -40.87
CA SER A 91 -20.06 -12.36 -40.42
C SER A 91 -19.37 -11.36 -39.50
N GLY A 92 -18.88 -10.27 -40.11
CA GLY A 92 -18.09 -9.23 -39.41
C GLY A 92 -18.87 -8.36 -38.41
N SER A 93 -20.18 -8.56 -38.22
CA SER A 93 -20.94 -7.82 -37.20
C SER A 93 -21.01 -8.54 -35.85
N SER A 94 -20.95 -9.88 -35.81
CA SER A 94 -20.98 -10.64 -34.56
C SER A 94 -19.65 -10.58 -33.80
N SER A 95 -18.53 -10.28 -34.50
CA SER A 95 -17.21 -10.17 -33.89
C SER A 95 -17.09 -8.98 -32.95
N VAL A 96 -17.70 -7.83 -33.30
CA VAL A 96 -17.61 -6.61 -32.49
C VAL A 96 -18.35 -6.77 -31.16
N ASP A 97 -19.58 -7.28 -31.18
CA ASP A 97 -20.38 -7.48 -29.96
C ASP A 97 -19.73 -8.48 -29.01
N VAL A 98 -19.12 -9.52 -29.57
CA VAL A 98 -18.35 -10.53 -28.85
C VAL A 98 -17.10 -9.93 -28.20
N GLU A 99 -16.35 -9.09 -28.91
CA GLU A 99 -15.18 -8.39 -28.37
C GLU A 99 -15.56 -7.42 -27.25
N ILE A 100 -16.69 -6.72 -27.41
CA ILE A 100 -17.24 -5.85 -26.36
C ILE A 100 -17.58 -6.68 -25.12
N LEU A 101 -18.30 -7.80 -25.27
CA LEU A 101 -18.66 -8.67 -24.15
C LEU A 101 -17.41 -9.22 -23.45
N LYS A 102 -16.40 -9.65 -24.21
CA LYS A 102 -15.12 -10.09 -23.67
C LYS A 102 -14.44 -8.98 -22.88
N GLY A 103 -14.41 -7.76 -23.42
CA GLY A 103 -13.86 -6.59 -22.74
C GLY A 103 -14.61 -6.27 -21.44
N GLN A 104 -15.94 -6.31 -21.45
CA GLN A 104 -16.78 -6.08 -20.29
C GLN A 104 -16.56 -7.14 -19.21
N LEU A 105 -16.52 -8.42 -19.57
CA LEU A 105 -16.25 -9.51 -18.62
C LEU A 105 -14.84 -9.39 -18.03
N LYS A 106 -13.83 -9.09 -18.85
CA LYS A 106 -12.47 -8.87 -18.37
C LYS A 106 -12.39 -7.68 -17.39
N GLY A 107 -13.03 -6.57 -17.73
CA GLY A 107 -13.11 -5.39 -16.86
C GLY A 107 -13.86 -5.68 -15.55
N ALA A 108 -14.96 -6.43 -15.62
CA ALA A 108 -15.73 -6.84 -14.44
C ALA A 108 -14.93 -7.77 -13.52
N VAL A 109 -14.17 -8.72 -14.08
CA VAL A 109 -13.23 -9.56 -13.32
C VAL A 109 -12.23 -8.67 -12.60
N GLY A 110 -11.54 -7.78 -13.30
CA GLY A 110 -10.53 -6.91 -12.69
C GLY A 110 -11.09 -6.07 -11.55
N SER A 111 -12.23 -5.41 -11.79
CA SER A 111 -12.90 -4.59 -10.77
C SER A 111 -13.36 -5.40 -9.56
N TYR A 112 -13.85 -6.63 -9.76
CA TYR A 112 -14.26 -7.49 -8.65
C TYR A 112 -13.07 -7.92 -7.79
N ILE A 113 -11.93 -8.23 -8.41
CA ILE A 113 -10.72 -8.60 -7.67
C ILE A 113 -10.20 -7.40 -6.87
N GLU A 114 -10.10 -6.23 -7.49
CA GLU A 114 -9.64 -5.00 -6.81
C GLU A 114 -10.58 -4.59 -5.66
N ASP A 115 -11.87 -4.92 -5.71
CA ASP A 115 -12.82 -4.71 -4.61
C ASP A 115 -12.60 -5.66 -3.42
N LYS A 116 -12.19 -6.91 -3.67
CA LYS A 116 -12.06 -7.94 -2.61
C LYS A 116 -10.72 -7.94 -1.91
N LEU A 117 -9.65 -7.59 -2.61
CA LEU A 117 -8.30 -7.62 -2.04
C LEU A 117 -8.10 -6.76 -0.79
N PRO A 118 -8.69 -5.55 -0.66
CA PRO A 118 -8.49 -4.73 0.55
C PRO A 118 -8.97 -5.43 1.83
N ALA A 119 -10.09 -6.16 1.77
CA ALA A 119 -10.61 -6.88 2.93
C ALA A 119 -9.67 -8.03 3.34
N MET A 120 -9.21 -8.82 2.36
CA MET A 120 -8.24 -9.92 2.58
C MET A 120 -6.92 -9.40 3.14
N TRP A 121 -6.39 -8.31 2.58
CA TRP A 121 -5.20 -7.66 3.10
C TRP A 121 -5.37 -7.27 4.56
N ASN A 122 -6.47 -6.59 4.90
CA ASN A 122 -6.71 -6.12 6.27
C ASN A 122 -6.87 -7.27 7.27
N GLU A 123 -7.35 -8.43 6.86
CA GLU A 123 -7.44 -9.63 7.71
C GLU A 123 -6.05 -10.14 8.10
N HIS A 124 -5.10 -10.15 7.17
CA HIS A 124 -3.76 -10.70 7.37
C HIS A 124 -2.69 -9.65 7.74
N ALA A 125 -2.95 -8.37 7.54
CA ALA A 125 -1.99 -7.28 7.73
C ALA A 125 -2.14 -6.54 9.07
N SER A 126 -2.76 -7.14 10.09
CA SER A 126 -2.97 -6.50 11.39
C SER A 126 -1.67 -5.99 12.03
N ALA A 127 -0.55 -6.71 11.86
CA ALA A 127 0.76 -6.26 12.34
C ALA A 127 1.32 -5.03 11.60
N LEU A 128 0.76 -4.68 10.44
CA LEU A 128 1.09 -3.50 9.64
C LEU A 128 0.06 -2.38 9.81
N ASP A 129 -0.93 -2.55 10.69
CA ASP A 129 -1.87 -1.49 11.00
C ASP A 129 -1.18 -0.33 11.74
N LYS A 130 -1.87 0.81 11.79
CA LYS A 130 -1.33 2.03 12.39
C LYS A 130 -0.88 1.82 13.84
N SER A 131 -1.68 1.10 14.63
CA SER A 131 -1.42 0.90 16.06
C SER A 131 -0.18 0.02 16.28
N SER A 132 -0.04 -1.04 15.50
CA SER A 132 1.07 -1.99 15.57
C SER A 132 2.37 -1.35 15.09
N LEU A 133 2.31 -0.59 13.99
CA LEU A 133 3.48 0.16 13.50
C LEU A 133 3.92 1.23 14.49
N GLN A 134 2.98 2.00 15.04
CA GLN A 134 3.28 3.02 16.04
C GLN A 134 3.95 2.38 17.27
N GLY A 135 3.35 1.35 17.85
CA GLY A 135 3.92 0.65 19.01
C GLY A 135 5.29 0.03 18.71
N PHE A 136 5.51 -0.50 17.51
CA PHE A 136 6.82 -1.02 17.10
C PHE A 136 7.86 0.09 16.95
N ILE A 137 7.48 1.26 16.44
CA ILE A 137 8.37 2.43 16.31
C ILE A 137 8.76 2.93 17.70
N GLU A 138 7.79 3.14 18.60
CA GLU A 138 8.05 3.56 19.99
C GLU A 138 9.02 2.59 20.69
N TYR A 139 8.72 1.30 20.63
CA TYR A 139 9.60 0.25 21.17
C TYR A 139 11.02 0.32 20.58
N THR A 140 11.12 0.48 19.26
CA THR A 140 12.42 0.52 18.58
C THR A 140 13.21 1.77 18.96
N VAL A 141 12.56 2.92 19.05
CA VAL A 141 13.16 4.18 19.49
C VAL A 141 13.73 4.05 20.90
N HIS A 142 12.94 3.56 21.86
CA HIS A 142 13.42 3.37 23.24
C HIS A 142 14.56 2.35 23.35
N ARG A 143 14.56 1.34 22.48
CA ARG A 143 15.63 0.34 22.47
C ARG A 143 16.94 0.88 21.90
N VAL A 144 16.90 1.75 20.88
CA VAL A 144 18.12 2.32 20.27
C VAL A 144 18.59 3.61 20.97
N CYS A 145 17.65 4.30 21.63
CA CYS A 145 17.87 5.48 22.43
C CYS A 145 17.33 5.24 23.84
N PRO A 146 18.08 4.49 24.69
CA PRO A 146 17.71 4.35 26.08
C PRO A 146 17.67 5.75 26.70
N ALA A 147 16.57 6.06 27.40
CA ALA A 147 16.56 7.22 28.29
C ALA A 147 17.77 7.04 29.23
N GLY A 148 18.62 8.06 29.32
CA GLY A 148 19.86 7.98 30.11
C GLY A 148 19.60 7.39 31.50
N ASP A 149 20.54 6.56 31.95
CA ASP A 149 20.57 5.99 33.30
C ASP A 149 20.27 7.08 34.36
N PRO A 150 19.66 6.71 35.49
CA PRO A 150 19.23 7.62 36.55
C PRO A 150 20.45 8.32 37.16
N LEU A 151 20.66 9.57 36.80
CA LEU A 151 21.60 10.49 37.44
C LEU A 151 20.75 11.71 37.83
N GLU A 152 20.48 12.03 39.08
CA GLU A 152 20.99 11.58 40.38
C GLU A 152 19.76 11.34 41.28
N GLU A 153 19.79 10.35 42.16
CA GLU A 153 18.84 10.26 43.27
C GLU A 153 19.06 11.49 44.16
N ASP A 154 18.40 12.60 43.85
CA ASP A 154 18.07 13.58 44.88
C ASP A 154 17.13 12.85 45.84
N GLU A 155 17.68 12.36 46.96
CA GLU A 155 17.02 11.54 47.99
C GLU A 155 15.77 12.20 48.63
N ASP A 156 15.34 13.37 48.15
CA ASP A 156 14.27 14.19 48.72
C ASP A 156 13.05 14.42 47.79
N GLU A 157 13.03 13.89 46.56
CA GLU A 157 11.87 14.05 45.65
C GLU A 157 10.78 12.96 45.89
N PRO A 158 9.52 13.35 46.18
CA PRO A 158 8.45 12.39 46.50
C PRO A 158 8.08 11.49 45.32
N LEU A 159 8.10 10.18 45.58
CA LEU A 159 7.86 9.01 44.70
C LEU A 159 6.49 8.94 43.98
N TYR A 160 5.73 10.03 43.86
CA TYR A 160 4.35 9.99 43.34
C TYR A 160 4.13 10.57 41.93
N ASP A 161 5.17 11.02 41.22
CA ASP A 161 5.02 11.70 39.91
C ASP A 161 5.67 10.99 38.70
N MET A 162 6.12 9.74 38.84
CA MET A 162 6.75 8.98 37.76
C MET A 162 5.78 8.37 36.73
N ILE A 163 4.48 8.62 36.85
CA ILE A 163 3.46 7.95 36.02
C ILE A 163 3.16 8.71 34.71
N ASP A 164 3.53 9.98 34.58
CA ASP A 164 3.12 10.84 33.44
C ASP A 164 4.27 11.57 32.71
N LYS A 165 5.54 11.19 32.90
CA LYS A 165 6.60 11.79 32.07
C LYS A 165 6.45 11.32 30.62
N PRO A 166 6.21 12.23 29.65
CA PRO A 166 6.16 11.85 28.25
C PRO A 166 7.50 11.22 27.91
N ALA A 167 7.47 10.06 27.27
CA ALA A 167 8.69 9.34 26.92
C ALA A 167 9.39 10.16 25.83
N THR A 168 10.37 10.97 26.23
CA THR A 168 11.16 11.82 25.32
C THR A 168 12.53 11.20 25.05
N VAL A 169 13.08 11.49 23.88
CA VAL A 169 14.45 11.12 23.50
C VAL A 169 15.17 12.31 22.87
N SER A 170 16.49 12.39 23.03
CA SER A 170 17.29 13.41 22.35
C SER A 170 17.28 13.23 20.83
N SER A 171 17.11 14.33 20.09
CA SER A 171 17.21 14.36 18.63
C SER A 171 18.57 13.86 18.13
N SER A 172 19.66 14.17 18.84
CA SER A 172 21.02 13.70 18.52
C SER A 172 21.14 12.18 18.61
N CYS A 173 20.48 11.55 19.58
CA CYS A 173 20.45 10.10 19.70
C CYS A 173 19.75 9.44 18.50
N LEU A 174 18.58 9.97 18.12
CA LEU A 174 17.81 9.45 16.97
C LEU A 174 18.58 9.58 15.66
N GLU A 175 19.27 10.69 15.44
CA GLU A 175 20.10 10.88 14.24
C GLU A 175 21.27 9.89 14.20
N THR A 176 21.98 9.74 15.33
CA THR A 176 23.12 8.82 15.46
C THR A 176 22.72 7.36 15.25
N ASN A 177 21.55 6.97 15.78
CA ASN A 177 21.04 5.59 15.69
C ASN A 177 20.09 5.35 14.51
N SER A 178 19.93 6.34 13.63
CA SER A 178 19.04 6.27 12.47
C SER A 178 19.25 5.02 11.60
N PRO A 179 20.49 4.55 11.32
CA PRO A 179 20.66 3.37 10.47
C PRO A 179 20.15 2.09 11.14
N ALA A 180 20.38 1.96 12.46
CA ALA A 180 19.93 0.80 13.23
C ALA A 180 18.40 0.79 13.42
N PHE A 181 17.81 1.98 13.60
CA PHE A 181 16.37 2.20 13.64
C PHE A 181 15.71 1.74 12.32
N PHE A 182 16.13 2.30 11.18
CA PHE A 182 15.56 1.94 9.88
C PHE A 182 15.80 0.48 9.50
N ALA A 183 16.98 -0.08 9.82
CA ALA A 183 17.23 -1.50 9.58
C ALA A 183 16.25 -2.39 10.37
N SER A 184 15.85 -1.98 11.57
CA SER A 184 14.86 -2.68 12.39
C SER A 184 13.45 -2.54 11.81
N LEU A 185 13.07 -1.33 11.41
CA LEU A 185 11.78 -1.03 10.79
C LEU A 185 11.59 -1.75 9.45
N LYS A 186 12.57 -1.69 8.56
CA LYS A 186 12.57 -2.41 7.28
C LYS A 186 12.46 -3.92 7.46
N ARG A 187 13.14 -4.46 8.49
CA ARG A 187 13.03 -5.89 8.82
C ARG A 187 11.64 -6.25 9.32
N TYR A 188 11.05 -5.42 10.18
CA TYR A 188 9.70 -5.62 10.70
C TYR A 188 8.68 -5.61 9.55
N ILE A 189 8.61 -4.50 8.80
CA ILE A 189 7.68 -4.33 7.69
C ILE A 189 7.87 -5.45 6.66
N GLY A 190 9.12 -5.69 6.24
CA GLY A 190 9.41 -6.70 5.23
C GLY A 190 9.11 -8.13 5.69
N ARG A 191 9.18 -8.44 6.99
CA ARG A 191 8.74 -9.74 7.52
C ARG A 191 7.23 -9.86 7.44
N HIS A 192 6.50 -8.86 7.91
CA HIS A 192 5.05 -8.91 7.98
C HIS A 192 4.41 -8.88 6.59
N ILE A 193 4.92 -8.08 5.65
CA ILE A 193 4.47 -8.12 4.24
C ILE A 193 4.64 -9.53 3.67
N ARG A 194 5.80 -10.18 3.86
CA ARG A 194 6.03 -11.55 3.37
C ARG A 194 5.01 -12.52 3.92
N HIS A 195 4.70 -12.41 5.22
CA HIS A 195 3.74 -13.29 5.86
C HIS A 195 2.32 -13.04 5.32
N THR A 196 1.87 -11.79 5.32
CA THR A 196 0.56 -11.39 4.77
C THR A 196 0.38 -11.86 3.33
N LEU A 197 1.38 -11.67 2.47
CA LEU A 197 1.32 -12.11 1.07
C LEU A 197 1.30 -13.64 0.94
N SER A 198 2.06 -14.33 1.78
CA SER A 198 2.02 -15.80 1.83
C SER A 198 0.62 -16.28 2.19
N ASP A 199 0.03 -15.74 3.25
CA ASP A 199 -1.29 -16.13 3.73
C ASP A 199 -2.36 -15.85 2.66
N MET A 200 -2.40 -14.64 2.10
CA MET A 200 -3.31 -14.30 1.00
C MET A 200 -3.15 -15.24 -0.20
N MET A 201 -1.92 -15.62 -0.55
CA MET A 201 -1.64 -16.46 -1.71
C MET A 201 -2.08 -17.91 -1.51
N TYR A 202 -1.97 -18.45 -0.29
CA TYR A 202 -2.34 -19.83 -0.01
C TYR A 202 -3.80 -19.99 0.39
N ASP A 203 -4.36 -19.02 1.11
CA ASP A 203 -5.67 -19.15 1.73
C ASP A 203 -6.77 -18.40 0.94
N ASP A 204 -6.50 -17.17 0.49
CA ASP A 204 -7.55 -16.30 -0.10
C ASP A 204 -7.63 -16.35 -1.62
N LEU A 205 -6.51 -16.12 -2.30
CA LEU A 205 -6.46 -15.96 -3.77
C LEU A 205 -6.98 -17.18 -4.53
N PRO A 206 -6.71 -18.44 -4.12
CA PRO A 206 -7.30 -19.60 -4.78
C PRO A 206 -8.83 -19.60 -4.68
N VAL A 207 -9.38 -19.29 -3.50
CA VAL A 207 -10.83 -19.22 -3.27
C VAL A 207 -11.45 -18.08 -4.07
N LEU A 208 -10.79 -16.93 -4.11
CA LEU A 208 -11.22 -15.79 -4.91
C LEU A 208 -11.25 -16.17 -6.40
N PHE A 209 -10.21 -16.84 -6.89
CA PHE A 209 -10.12 -17.27 -8.28
C PHE A 209 -11.24 -18.25 -8.65
N ASP A 210 -11.46 -19.27 -7.82
CA ASP A 210 -12.54 -20.23 -8.05
C ASP A 210 -13.92 -19.55 -8.04
N THR A 211 -14.13 -18.61 -7.11
CA THR A 211 -15.38 -17.85 -7.02
C THR A 211 -15.59 -17.00 -8.28
N THR A 212 -14.58 -16.25 -8.71
CA THR A 212 -14.63 -15.42 -9.91
C THR A 212 -14.84 -16.28 -11.16
N ARG A 213 -14.14 -17.42 -11.26
CA ARG A 213 -14.33 -18.39 -12.35
C ARG A 213 -15.78 -18.86 -12.43
N ASN A 214 -16.35 -19.27 -11.31
CA ASN A 214 -17.72 -19.78 -11.25
C ASN A 214 -18.74 -18.69 -11.62
N GLN A 215 -18.50 -17.45 -11.20
CA GLN A 215 -19.34 -16.30 -11.60
C GLN A 215 -19.28 -16.06 -13.11
N VAL A 216 -18.08 -16.00 -13.70
CA VAL A 216 -17.93 -15.83 -15.16
C VAL A 216 -18.58 -16.98 -15.91
N TYR A 217 -18.38 -18.23 -15.46
CA TYR A 217 -19.04 -19.39 -16.05
C TYR A 217 -20.57 -19.28 -16.00
N GLY A 218 -21.14 -18.86 -14.87
CA GLY A 218 -22.58 -18.66 -14.73
C GLY A 218 -23.12 -17.60 -15.69
N ILE A 219 -22.39 -16.50 -15.88
CA ILE A 219 -22.75 -15.45 -16.84
C ILE A 219 -22.71 -16.01 -18.27
N LEU A 220 -21.65 -16.74 -18.65
CA LEU A 220 -21.54 -17.34 -19.98
C LEU A 220 -22.63 -18.38 -20.23
N ALA A 221 -22.95 -19.23 -19.25
CA ALA A 221 -24.04 -20.20 -19.35
C ALA A 221 -25.39 -19.51 -19.58
N HIS A 222 -25.65 -18.41 -18.87
CA HIS A 222 -26.83 -17.58 -19.08
C HIS A 222 -26.85 -16.97 -20.49
N PHE A 223 -25.75 -16.36 -20.93
CA PHE A 223 -25.65 -15.79 -22.28
C PHE A 223 -25.86 -16.85 -23.36
N ASN A 224 -25.18 -17.99 -23.28
CA ASN A 224 -25.35 -19.07 -24.26
C ASN A 224 -26.80 -19.57 -24.29
N HIS A 225 -27.44 -19.73 -23.14
CA HIS A 225 -28.84 -20.17 -23.11
C HIS A 225 -29.77 -19.17 -23.83
N TYR A 226 -29.64 -17.87 -23.58
CA TYR A 226 -30.55 -16.86 -24.15
C TYR A 226 -30.18 -16.44 -25.58
N VAL A 227 -28.89 -16.40 -25.92
CA VAL A 227 -28.40 -16.01 -27.25
C VAL A 227 -28.53 -17.17 -28.25
N GLN A 228 -28.29 -18.43 -27.86
CA GLN A 228 -28.52 -19.58 -28.76
C GLN A 228 -29.99 -19.74 -29.17
N ILE A 229 -30.94 -19.26 -28.37
CA ILE A 229 -32.36 -19.21 -28.74
C ILE A 229 -32.59 -18.21 -29.88
N SER A 230 -31.75 -17.17 -30.00
CA SER A 230 -31.93 -16.05 -30.94
C SER A 230 -31.03 -16.09 -32.18
N SER A 231 -29.83 -16.68 -32.08
CA SER A 231 -28.84 -16.75 -33.15
C SER A 231 -28.01 -18.02 -32.98
N ARG A 232 -28.24 -19.03 -33.83
CA ARG A 232 -27.75 -20.42 -33.64
C ARG A 232 -26.25 -20.62 -33.89
N ASP A 233 -25.49 -19.55 -34.09
CA ASP A 233 -24.20 -19.65 -34.79
C ASP A 233 -22.98 -19.45 -33.88
N VAL A 234 -23.19 -19.06 -32.61
CA VAL A 234 -22.09 -18.68 -31.69
C VAL A 234 -22.26 -19.33 -30.31
N GLU A 235 -21.19 -19.96 -29.82
CA GLU A 235 -21.08 -20.47 -28.45
C GLU A 235 -19.87 -19.82 -27.75
N LEU A 236 -20.12 -19.23 -26.58
CA LEU A 236 -19.07 -18.68 -25.73
C LEU A 236 -18.57 -19.76 -24.78
N THR A 237 -17.26 -19.97 -24.73
CA THR A 237 -16.64 -20.96 -23.85
C THR A 237 -15.63 -20.29 -22.95
N LEU A 238 -15.59 -20.72 -21.70
CA LEU A 238 -14.54 -20.32 -20.77
C LEU A 238 -13.33 -21.22 -21.02
N THR A 239 -12.18 -20.61 -21.28
CA THR A 239 -10.90 -21.31 -21.22
C THR A 239 -10.12 -20.76 -20.04
N LEU A 240 -9.61 -21.67 -19.23
CA LEU A 240 -8.75 -21.32 -18.12
C LEU A 240 -7.31 -21.38 -18.63
N GLY A 241 -6.59 -20.28 -18.46
CA GLY A 241 -5.14 -20.33 -18.46
C GLY A 241 -4.66 -21.10 -17.22
N GLU A 242 -3.45 -21.64 -17.29
CA GLU A 242 -2.78 -22.11 -16.07
C GLU A 242 -2.57 -20.90 -15.15
N MET A 243 -3.21 -20.94 -13.98
CA MET A 243 -2.92 -19.98 -12.93
C MET A 243 -1.70 -20.50 -12.18
N ASP A 244 -0.52 -19.93 -12.46
CA ASP A 244 0.66 -20.18 -11.65
C ASP A 244 0.51 -19.46 -10.32
N HIS A 245 -0.13 -20.09 -9.33
CA HIS A 245 -0.31 -19.50 -7.99
C HIS A 245 1.01 -19.11 -7.32
N THR A 246 2.17 -19.57 -7.82
CA THR A 246 3.49 -19.26 -7.26
C THR A 246 4.12 -17.99 -7.83
N TRP A 247 3.49 -17.31 -8.80
CA TRP A 247 4.05 -16.10 -9.42
C TRP A 247 4.29 -14.97 -8.39
N LEU A 248 3.38 -14.84 -7.41
CA LEU A 248 3.50 -13.92 -6.26
C LEU A 248 4.58 -14.36 -5.25
N ALA A 249 4.82 -15.67 -5.13
CA ALA A 249 5.88 -16.21 -4.28
C ALA A 249 7.27 -16.00 -4.88
N SER A 250 7.36 -15.59 -6.15
CA SER A 250 8.65 -15.40 -6.79
C SER A 250 9.45 -14.33 -6.02
N PRO A 251 10.71 -14.63 -5.65
CA PRO A 251 11.54 -13.68 -4.92
C PRO A 251 11.67 -12.34 -5.65
N ALA A 252 11.60 -12.33 -6.99
CA ALA A 252 11.64 -11.12 -7.80
C ALA A 252 10.42 -10.21 -7.54
N GLN A 253 9.20 -10.73 -7.63
CA GLN A 253 7.97 -9.93 -7.42
C GLN A 253 7.88 -9.45 -5.97
N LEU A 254 8.19 -10.33 -5.02
CA LEU A 254 8.21 -9.98 -3.61
C LEU A 254 9.25 -8.88 -3.33
N ASN A 255 10.45 -8.99 -3.90
CA ASN A 255 11.48 -7.96 -3.74
C ASN A 255 11.10 -6.65 -4.43
N GLU A 256 10.31 -6.68 -5.51
CA GLU A 256 9.80 -5.47 -6.15
C GLU A 256 8.80 -4.74 -5.25
N ILE A 257 7.83 -5.45 -4.66
CA ILE A 257 6.87 -4.88 -3.70
C ILE A 257 7.62 -4.35 -2.47
N LEU A 258 8.55 -5.14 -1.95
CA LEU A 258 9.39 -4.72 -0.84
C LEU A 258 10.32 -3.58 -1.21
N ALA A 259 10.71 -3.42 -2.48
CA ALA A 259 11.50 -2.28 -2.93
C ALA A 259 10.66 -1.01 -2.90
N THR A 260 9.40 -1.05 -3.34
CA THR A 260 8.46 0.07 -3.18
C THR A 260 8.37 0.50 -1.72
N VAL A 261 8.21 -0.47 -0.81
CA VAL A 261 8.15 -0.18 0.63
C VAL A 261 9.53 0.08 1.24
N ALA A 262 10.64 -0.22 0.57
CA ALA A 262 11.99 0.04 1.08
C ALA A 262 12.53 1.40 0.65
N HIS A 263 11.86 2.08 -0.28
CA HIS A 263 12.16 3.45 -0.68
C HIS A 263 11.72 4.49 0.38
N LEU A 264 11.40 4.07 1.61
CA LEU A 264 11.11 4.91 2.81
C LEU A 264 12.10 6.06 3.06
N SER A 265 13.26 6.02 2.40
CA SER A 265 14.35 6.96 2.57
C SER A 265 14.63 7.81 1.34
N ASN A 266 14.13 7.49 0.15
CA ASN A 266 14.66 8.04 -1.11
C ASN A 266 13.64 8.85 -1.92
N GLU A 267 12.58 9.37 -1.29
CA GLU A 267 11.65 10.24 -1.99
C GLU A 267 12.25 11.63 -2.18
N ASP A 268 12.85 11.81 -3.35
CA ASP A 268 13.26 13.10 -3.84
C ASP A 268 12.30 13.63 -4.90
N THR A 269 11.67 14.75 -4.54
CA THR A 269 11.12 15.76 -5.44
C THR A 269 12.13 16.40 -6.40
N ASP A 270 13.42 16.00 -6.42
CA ASP A 270 14.42 16.55 -7.36
C ASP A 270 15.62 15.63 -7.69
N GLY A 271 15.47 14.30 -7.56
CA GLY A 271 16.51 13.32 -7.94
C GLY A 271 17.75 13.23 -7.03
N SER A 272 17.79 13.85 -5.84
CA SER A 272 18.91 13.83 -4.89
C SER A 272 18.70 12.91 -3.67
N GLN A 273 18.57 11.60 -3.89
CA GLN A 273 18.68 10.53 -2.88
C GLN A 273 18.71 11.00 -1.40
N THR A 274 17.53 11.23 -0.82
CA THR A 274 17.37 11.68 0.56
C THR A 274 18.09 10.73 1.53
N ASP A 275 18.97 11.27 2.36
CA ASP A 275 19.67 10.50 3.38
C ASP A 275 18.65 10.08 4.46
N PRO A 276 18.57 8.81 4.90
CA PRO A 276 17.64 8.38 5.95
C PRO A 276 17.69 9.29 7.21
N VAL A 277 18.87 9.85 7.49
CA VAL A 277 19.08 10.84 8.56
C VAL A 277 18.18 12.06 8.38
N GLN A 278 17.97 12.54 7.16
CA GLN A 278 17.12 13.70 6.87
C GLN A 278 15.64 13.41 7.15
N SER A 279 15.14 12.21 6.79
CA SER A 279 13.77 11.81 7.11
C SER A 279 13.55 11.73 8.63
N ILE A 280 14.49 11.16 9.39
CA ILE A 280 14.40 11.16 10.86
C ILE A 280 14.42 12.58 11.41
N ARG A 281 15.34 13.42 10.94
CA ARG A 281 15.43 14.81 11.38
C ARG A 281 14.11 15.54 11.13
N HIS A 282 13.51 15.37 9.95
CA HIS A 282 12.22 15.96 9.62
C HIS A 282 11.12 15.57 10.61
N PHE A 283 10.91 14.27 10.84
CA PHE A 283 9.88 13.80 11.76
C PHE A 283 10.21 14.14 13.23
N ALA A 284 11.48 14.13 13.63
CA ALA A 284 11.93 14.54 14.95
C ALA A 284 11.61 16.02 15.19
N THR A 285 11.92 16.92 14.24
CA THR A 285 11.59 18.35 14.34
C THR A 285 10.09 18.58 14.45
N LEU A 286 9.27 17.83 13.70
CA LEU A 286 7.81 17.90 13.81
C LEU A 286 7.27 17.34 15.13
N ALA A 287 8.01 16.44 15.78
CA ALA A 287 7.69 15.83 17.06
C ALA A 287 8.45 16.47 18.23
N ARG A 288 8.98 17.69 18.06
CA ARG A 288 9.66 18.42 19.13
C ARG A 288 8.74 18.56 20.34
N SER A 289 9.24 18.16 21.50
CA SER A 289 8.55 18.31 22.77
C SER A 289 8.46 19.79 23.12
N THR A 290 7.25 20.27 23.41
CA THR A 290 7.00 21.61 23.94
C THR A 290 6.87 21.49 25.46
N LEU A 291 8.00 21.30 26.13
CA LEU A 291 8.09 21.49 27.57
C LEU A 291 8.13 22.99 27.89
#